data_AF-A0A1C6CTN3-F1
#
_entry.id   AF-A0A1C6CTN3-F1
#
_cell.length_a   1.000
_cell.length_b   1.000
_cell.length_c   1.000
_cell.angle_alpha   90.00
_cell.angle_beta   90.00
_cell.angle_gamma   90.00
#
_symmetry.space_group_name_H-M   'P 1'
#
loop_
_entity.id
_entity.type
_entity.pdbx_description
1 polymer ?
#
loop_
_entity_poly.entity_id
_entity_poly.type
_entity_poly.pdbx_seq_one_letter_code
_entity_poly.pdbx_strand_id
1 'polypeptide(L)'
;MSVTHDVDEMLTILQKRLIKELKLKYPDYVDSEYLVFAMQDIFMYTNHPFVILIDEWDCLFREYKQNKDAQKKYLDFLRAWLKDKDYVALAYMTGILPIKKYGSHSALNMFTEYSMTNPREMTEFFGFTEREVYELCRQYKRNFEETKVWYDGYRLTKSEDSMPQMRRYFEMAIIIV
;
A
#
# COMPACT_ATOMS: atom_id res chain seq x y z
N MET A 1 -18.03 -3.30 13.12
CA MET A 1 -17.69 -4.22 14.22
C MET A 1 -16.75 -5.27 13.66
N SER A 2 -15.49 -5.24 14.07
CA SER A 2 -14.45 -6.16 13.57
C SER A 2 -14.76 -7.57 14.08
N VAL A 3 -14.92 -8.52 13.16
CA VAL A 3 -15.37 -9.89 13.46
C VAL A 3 -14.22 -10.77 13.97
N THR A 4 -12.98 -10.29 13.99
CA THR A 4 -11.83 -11.13 14.35
C THR A 4 -10.94 -10.41 15.36
N HIS A 5 -10.86 -10.92 16.59
CA HIS A 5 -9.89 -10.45 17.59
C HIS A 5 -8.47 -10.94 17.28
N ASP A 6 -8.30 -11.75 16.24
CA ASP A 6 -7.05 -12.41 15.85
C ASP A 6 -6.74 -12.23 14.36
N VAL A 7 -5.48 -11.88 14.05
CA VAL A 7 -5.02 -11.65 12.68
C VAL A 7 -5.02 -12.94 11.85
N ASP A 8 -4.79 -14.08 12.49
CA ASP A 8 -4.81 -15.37 11.81
C ASP A 8 -6.21 -15.69 11.25
N GLU A 9 -7.25 -15.35 11.99
CA GLU A 9 -8.64 -15.52 11.53
C GLU A 9 -8.95 -14.60 10.35
N MET A 10 -8.54 -13.33 10.43
CA MET A 10 -8.72 -12.35 9.34
C MET A 10 -8.02 -12.83 8.05
N LEU A 11 -6.76 -13.26 8.16
CA LEU A 11 -5.98 -13.79 7.03
C LEU A 11 -6.58 -15.07 6.46
N THR A 12 -7.14 -15.93 7.32
CA THR A 12 -7.83 -17.15 6.90
C THR A 12 -9.09 -16.83 6.10
N ILE A 13 -9.90 -15.87 6.56
CA ILE A 13 -11.11 -15.44 5.87
C ILE A 13 -10.77 -14.81 4.51
N LEU A 14 -9.73 -13.96 4.46
CA LEU A 14 -9.26 -13.35 3.22
C LEU A 14 -8.87 -14.42 2.19
N GLN A 15 -8.00 -15.35 2.59
CA GLN A 15 -7.54 -16.43 1.69
C GLN A 15 -8.71 -17.28 1.20
N LYS A 16 -9.63 -17.69 2.08
CA LYS A 16 -10.82 -18.47 1.69
C LYS A 16 -11.69 -17.75 0.67
N ARG A 17 -11.89 -16.44 0.84
CA ARG A 17 -12.67 -15.64 -0.12
C ARG A 17 -11.99 -15.56 -1.48
N LEU A 18 -10.68 -15.27 -1.51
CA LEU A 18 -9.92 -15.21 -2.74
C LEU A 18 -9.89 -16.56 -3.47
N ILE A 19 -9.62 -17.66 -2.76
CA ILE A 19 -9.64 -19.01 -3.35
C ILE A 19 -11.02 -19.32 -3.93
N LYS A 20 -12.11 -18.97 -3.23
CA LYS A 20 -13.47 -19.20 -3.73
C LYS A 20 -13.71 -18.45 -5.05
N GLU A 21 -13.28 -17.18 -5.15
CA GLU A 21 -13.40 -16.41 -6.38
C GLU A 21 -12.56 -16.99 -7.53
N LEU A 22 -11.33 -17.43 -7.22
CA LEU A 22 -10.47 -18.11 -8.18
C LEU A 22 -11.09 -19.42 -8.67
N LYS A 23 -11.63 -20.25 -7.77
CA LYS A 23 -12.35 -21.50 -8.11
C LYS A 23 -13.57 -21.25 -8.99
N LEU A 24 -14.30 -20.16 -8.77
CA LEU A 24 -15.45 -19.80 -9.61
C LEU A 24 -15.03 -19.39 -11.03
N LYS A 25 -13.89 -18.71 -11.17
CA LYS A 25 -13.39 -18.25 -12.48
C LYS A 25 -12.59 -19.32 -13.23
N TYR A 26 -11.90 -20.19 -12.49
CA TYR A 26 -10.96 -21.18 -12.99
C TYR A 26 -11.26 -22.58 -12.39
N PRO A 27 -12.47 -23.12 -12.59
CA PRO A 27 -12.92 -24.34 -11.91
C PRO A 27 -12.07 -25.56 -12.25
N ASP A 28 -11.52 -25.61 -13.46
CA ASP A 28 -10.73 -26.75 -13.96
C ASP A 28 -9.27 -26.75 -13.47
N TYR A 29 -8.81 -25.64 -12.86
CA TYR A 29 -7.40 -25.44 -12.53
C TYR A 29 -7.13 -25.36 -11.03
N VAL A 30 -8.16 -25.16 -10.20
CA VAL A 30 -7.98 -24.86 -8.76
C VAL A 30 -8.57 -25.96 -7.89
N ASP A 31 -7.74 -26.90 -7.46
CA ASP A 31 -8.10 -27.89 -6.43
C ASP A 31 -7.64 -27.47 -5.02
N SER A 32 -6.58 -26.64 -4.95
CA SER A 32 -5.94 -26.28 -3.68
C SER A 32 -6.80 -25.41 -2.74
N GLU A 33 -6.63 -25.64 -1.44
CA GLU A 33 -7.15 -24.82 -0.34
C GLU A 33 -6.14 -23.76 0.15
N TYR A 34 -5.00 -23.64 -0.52
CA TYR A 34 -3.98 -22.63 -0.23
C TYR A 34 -3.88 -21.63 -1.38
N LEU A 35 -3.98 -20.33 -1.08
CA LEU A 35 -4.04 -19.25 -2.07
C LEU A 35 -2.84 -19.26 -3.02
N VAL A 36 -1.63 -19.44 -2.49
CA VAL A 36 -0.40 -19.46 -3.29
C VAL A 36 -0.42 -20.59 -4.32
N PHE A 37 -0.81 -21.80 -3.91
CA PHE A 37 -0.89 -22.95 -4.83
C PHE A 37 -2.01 -22.76 -5.85
N ALA A 38 -3.19 -22.29 -5.42
CA ALA A 38 -4.29 -21.98 -6.34
C ALA A 38 -3.88 -20.99 -7.45
N MET A 39 -3.15 -19.93 -7.10
CA MET A 39 -2.65 -18.96 -8.08
C MET A 39 -1.52 -19.53 -8.95
N GLN A 40 -0.64 -20.36 -8.38
CA GLN A 40 0.39 -21.07 -9.15
C GLN A 40 -0.22 -22.01 -10.18
N ASP A 41 -1.23 -22.79 -9.81
CA ASP A 41 -1.89 -23.71 -10.73
C ASP A 41 -2.51 -22.93 -11.90
N ILE A 42 -3.29 -21.88 -11.61
CA ILE A 42 -3.86 -21.02 -12.65
C ILE A 42 -2.77 -20.46 -13.57
N PHE A 43 -1.67 -19.96 -12.99
CA PHE A 43 -0.56 -19.44 -13.78
C PHE A 43 0.07 -20.52 -14.66
N MET A 44 0.28 -21.74 -14.16
CA MET A 44 0.85 -22.84 -14.94
C MET A 44 -0.03 -23.21 -16.14
N TYR A 45 -1.35 -23.20 -15.99
CA TYR A 45 -2.27 -23.56 -17.08
C TYR A 45 -2.53 -22.42 -18.06
N THR A 46 -2.66 -21.20 -17.55
CA THR A 46 -3.00 -20.03 -18.37
C THR A 46 -1.76 -19.36 -18.96
N ASN A 47 -0.60 -19.48 -18.29
CA ASN A 47 0.61 -18.69 -18.53
C ASN A 47 0.36 -17.16 -18.44
N HIS A 48 -0.68 -16.75 -17.71
CA HIS A 48 -1.04 -15.35 -17.50
C HIS A 48 -0.80 -14.98 -16.03
N PRO A 49 0.18 -14.11 -15.73
CA PRO A 49 0.43 -13.64 -14.38
C PRO A 49 -0.65 -12.67 -13.89
N PHE A 50 -0.75 -12.50 -12.58
CA PHE A 50 -1.73 -11.68 -11.89
C PHE A 50 -1.22 -10.26 -11.65
N VAL A 51 -2.13 -9.30 -11.79
CA VAL A 51 -1.99 -7.94 -11.25
C VAL A 51 -2.78 -7.88 -9.94
N ILE A 52 -2.12 -7.54 -8.85
CA ILE A 52 -2.70 -7.52 -7.50
C ILE A 52 -2.79 -6.06 -7.04
N LEU A 53 -4.00 -5.62 -6.67
CA LEU A 53 -4.25 -4.27 -6.17
C LEU A 53 -4.71 -4.38 -4.71
N ILE A 54 -3.99 -3.72 -3.79
CA ILE A 54 -4.30 -3.73 -2.36
C ILE A 54 -4.48 -2.29 -1.90
N ASP A 55 -5.72 -1.90 -1.61
CA ASP A 55 -5.98 -0.62 -0.97
C ASP A 55 -5.74 -0.73 0.55
N GLU A 56 -5.18 0.32 1.14
CA GLU A 56 -4.89 0.45 2.58
C GLU A 56 -4.20 -0.78 3.22
N TRP A 57 -3.10 -1.27 2.62
CA TRP A 57 -2.35 -2.41 3.17
C TRP A 57 -1.90 -2.19 4.63
N ASP A 58 -1.69 -0.93 5.02
CA ASP A 58 -1.22 -0.52 6.34
C ASP A 58 -2.36 -0.45 7.39
N CYS A 59 -3.61 -0.75 7.02
CA CYS A 59 -4.77 -0.79 7.91
C CYS A 59 -4.48 -1.57 9.19
N LEU A 60 -3.92 -2.77 9.07
CA LEU A 60 -3.60 -3.64 10.21
C LEU A 60 -2.60 -2.99 11.16
N PHE A 61 -1.63 -2.22 10.66
CA PHE A 61 -0.68 -1.49 11.51
C PHE A 61 -1.33 -0.35 12.28
N ARG A 62 -2.39 0.25 11.72
CA ARG A 62 -3.16 1.30 12.39
C ARG A 62 -4.08 0.76 13.47
N GLU A 63 -4.67 -0.43 13.26
CA GLU A 63 -5.55 -1.07 14.24
C GLU A 63 -4.76 -1.76 15.36
N TYR A 64 -3.72 -2.51 15.00
CA TYR A 64 -2.92 -3.33 15.92
C TYR A 64 -1.59 -2.68 16.31
N LYS A 65 -1.59 -1.38 16.62
CA LYS A 65 -0.36 -0.58 16.85
C LYS A 65 0.62 -1.20 17.86
N GLN A 66 0.10 -1.83 18.91
CA GLN A 66 0.92 -2.42 19.99
C GLN A 66 1.17 -3.93 19.82
N ASN A 67 0.48 -4.60 18.91
CA ASN A 67 0.62 -6.03 18.70
C ASN A 67 1.63 -6.30 17.57
N LYS A 68 2.91 -6.39 17.95
CA LYS A 68 4.01 -6.65 17.01
C LYS A 68 3.95 -8.04 16.37
N ASP A 69 3.39 -9.02 17.08
CA ASP A 69 3.26 -10.38 16.56
C ASP A 69 2.24 -10.43 15.41
N ALA A 70 1.08 -9.79 15.61
CA ALA A 70 0.07 -9.58 14.57
C ALA A 70 0.63 -8.87 13.32
N GLN A 71 1.38 -7.78 13.52
CA GLN A 71 2.03 -7.06 12.40
C GLN A 71 3.03 -7.96 11.66
N LYS A 72 3.81 -8.76 12.39
CA LYS A 72 4.79 -9.69 11.80
C LYS A 72 4.10 -10.78 10.98
N LYS A 73 3.06 -11.41 11.52
CA LYS A 73 2.27 -12.44 10.81
C LYS A 73 1.68 -11.90 9.50
N TYR A 74 1.14 -10.69 9.53
CA TYR A 74 0.62 -10.04 8.33
C TYR A 74 1.70 -9.77 7.27
N LEU A 75 2.87 -9.27 7.68
CA LEU A 75 4.01 -9.09 6.76
C LEU A 75 4.52 -10.41 6.19
N ASP A 76 4.64 -11.44 7.02
CA ASP A 76 5.09 -12.75 6.58
C ASP A 76 4.08 -13.38 5.59
N PHE A 77 2.78 -13.14 5.77
CA PHE A 77 1.75 -13.49 4.78
C PHE A 77 1.95 -12.75 3.45
N LEU A 78 2.07 -11.42 3.45
CA LEU A 78 2.30 -10.64 2.22
C LEU A 78 3.57 -11.08 1.50
N ARG A 79 4.63 -11.42 2.24
CA ARG A 79 5.87 -11.96 1.67
C ARG A 79 5.66 -13.33 1.05
N ALA A 80 5.00 -14.24 1.76
CA ALA A 80 4.72 -15.57 1.23
C ALA A 80 3.81 -15.53 -0.01
N TRP A 81 2.92 -14.54 -0.11
CA TRP A 81 1.97 -14.38 -1.21
C TRP A 81 2.52 -13.63 -2.42
N LEU A 82 3.40 -12.63 -2.24
CA LEU A 82 3.83 -11.73 -3.32
C LEU A 82 5.30 -11.86 -3.71
N LYS A 83 6.18 -12.22 -2.76
CA LYS A 83 7.63 -12.16 -2.99
C LYS A 83 8.13 -13.27 -3.90
N ASP A 84 8.90 -12.90 -4.93
CA ASP A 84 9.60 -13.83 -5.84
C ASP A 84 8.64 -14.88 -6.43
N LYS A 85 7.43 -14.44 -6.80
CA LYS A 85 6.37 -15.30 -7.34
C LYS A 85 6.22 -15.08 -8.84
N ASP A 86 6.48 -16.11 -9.62
CA ASP A 86 6.36 -16.06 -11.09
C ASP A 86 4.92 -15.74 -11.56
N TYR A 87 3.92 -16.05 -10.74
CA TYR A 87 2.53 -15.71 -11.02
C TYR A 87 2.19 -14.23 -10.76
N VAL A 88 3.08 -13.41 -10.21
CA VAL A 88 2.83 -11.98 -9.96
C VAL A 88 3.52 -11.17 -11.05
N ALA A 89 2.73 -10.48 -11.88
CA ALA A 89 3.25 -9.51 -12.83
C ALA A 89 3.48 -8.14 -12.18
N LEU A 90 2.60 -7.78 -11.25
CA LEU A 90 2.60 -6.49 -10.57
C LEU A 90 1.80 -6.61 -9.28
N ALA A 91 2.34 -6.13 -8.15
CA ALA A 91 1.53 -5.83 -6.98
C ALA A 91 1.59 -4.32 -6.68
N TYR A 92 0.43 -3.68 -6.72
CA TYR A 92 0.27 -2.26 -6.39
C TYR A 92 -0.50 -2.15 -5.08
N MET A 93 0.10 -1.47 -4.11
CA MET A 93 -0.51 -1.27 -2.79
C MET A 93 -0.50 0.19 -2.39
N THR A 94 -1.54 0.65 -1.70
CA THR A 94 -1.64 2.01 -1.17
C THR A 94 -1.71 1.96 0.36
N GLY A 95 -1.10 2.94 1.03
CA GLY A 95 -1.20 3.10 2.47
C GLY A 95 -0.74 4.47 2.92
N ILE A 96 -0.99 4.81 4.20
CA ILE A 96 -0.56 6.10 4.77
C ILE A 96 0.68 6.00 5.65
N LEU A 97 1.04 4.78 6.06
CA LEU A 97 2.24 4.54 6.86
C LEU A 97 3.40 4.16 5.94
N PRO A 98 4.58 4.80 6.11
CA PRO A 98 5.76 4.39 5.40
C PRO A 98 6.15 2.97 5.84
N ILE A 99 6.74 2.22 4.91
CA ILE A 99 7.25 0.89 5.22
C ILE A 99 8.43 1.02 6.20
N LYS A 100 8.16 0.87 7.50
CA LYS A 100 9.24 0.82 8.49
C LYS A 100 10.05 -0.46 8.28
N LYS A 101 11.39 -0.33 8.22
CA LYS A 101 12.33 -1.45 8.30
C LYS A 101 12.25 -2.07 9.70
N TYR A 102 11.30 -2.97 9.93
CA TYR A 102 11.15 -3.67 11.19
C TYR A 102 12.25 -4.74 11.35
N GLY A 103 13.33 -4.39 12.05
CA GLY A 103 14.36 -5.34 12.54
C GLY A 103 15.48 -5.72 11.57
N SER A 104 16.32 -6.66 11.99
CA SER A 104 17.55 -7.14 11.31
C SER A 104 17.31 -7.92 10.01
N HIS A 105 16.06 -8.10 9.61
CA HIS A 105 15.72 -8.86 8.42
C HIS A 105 15.18 -7.91 7.34
N SER A 106 15.80 -8.04 6.17
CA SER A 106 15.49 -7.49 4.85
C SER A 106 14.08 -7.80 4.31
N ALA A 107 13.09 -8.02 5.19
CA ALA A 107 11.77 -8.54 4.88
C ALA A 107 10.96 -7.67 3.90
N LEU A 108 11.25 -6.37 3.84
CA LEU A 108 10.51 -5.38 3.05
C LEU A 108 11.33 -4.81 1.88
N ASN A 109 12.51 -5.36 1.58
CA ASN A 109 13.31 -4.90 0.45
C ASN A 109 12.72 -5.25 -0.92
N MET A 110 11.66 -6.05 -0.95
CA MET A 110 10.93 -6.41 -2.17
C MET A 110 10.00 -5.29 -2.68
N PHE A 111 9.79 -4.26 -1.89
CA PHE A 111 8.84 -3.20 -2.16
C PHE A 111 9.57 -1.94 -2.65
N THR A 112 9.17 -1.43 -3.81
CA THR A 112 9.54 -0.08 -4.26
C THR A 112 8.52 0.90 -3.72
N GLU A 113 8.92 1.70 -2.73
CA GLU A 113 8.08 2.73 -2.12
C GLU A 113 8.19 4.06 -2.87
N TYR A 114 7.04 4.60 -3.23
CA TYR A 114 6.81 5.92 -3.79
C TYR A 114 5.97 6.71 -2.79
N SER A 115 6.51 7.79 -2.24
CA SER A 115 5.75 8.67 -1.35
C SER A 115 5.35 9.94 -2.07
N MET A 116 4.34 10.66 -1.57
CA MET A 116 4.03 12.01 -2.05
C MET A 116 5.24 12.97 -2.01
N THR A 117 6.15 12.76 -1.06
CA THR A 117 7.38 13.55 -0.90
C THR A 117 8.52 13.06 -1.78
N ASN A 118 8.45 11.84 -2.30
CA ASN A 118 9.43 11.24 -3.20
C ASN A 118 8.76 10.30 -4.22
N PRO A 119 8.00 10.86 -5.18
CA PRO A 119 7.27 10.07 -6.17
C PRO A 119 8.17 9.56 -7.31
N ARG A 120 9.47 9.86 -7.30
CA ARG A 120 10.48 9.38 -8.26
C ARG A 120 9.98 9.44 -9.72
N GLU A 121 10.02 8.34 -10.45
CA GLU A 121 9.57 8.23 -11.85
C GLU A 121 8.08 8.49 -12.02
N MET A 122 7.29 8.36 -10.94
CA MET A 122 5.85 8.61 -10.95
C MET A 122 5.48 10.08 -10.69
N THR A 123 6.46 11.00 -10.61
CA THR A 123 6.20 12.42 -10.28
C THR A 123 5.09 13.06 -11.13
N GLU A 124 4.98 12.71 -12.41
CA GLU A 124 3.95 13.25 -13.32
C GLU A 124 2.53 12.73 -13.06
N PHE A 125 2.39 11.63 -12.31
CA PHE A 125 1.10 11.00 -12.00
C PHE A 125 0.60 11.31 -10.58
N PHE A 126 1.38 12.05 -9.79
CA PHE A 126 1.09 12.33 -8.38
C PHE A 126 0.82 13.81 -8.14
N GLY A 127 -0.28 14.10 -7.42
CA GLY A 127 -0.63 15.46 -7.00
C GLY A 127 -1.09 16.35 -8.17
N PHE A 128 -0.85 17.65 -8.04
CA PHE A 128 -1.05 18.62 -9.11
C PHE A 128 0.31 19.06 -9.64
N THR A 129 0.44 19.18 -10.96
CA THR A 129 1.60 19.81 -11.58
C THR A 129 1.65 21.29 -11.23
N GLU A 130 2.84 21.89 -11.24
CA GLU A 130 3.02 23.32 -10.98
C GLU A 130 2.14 24.18 -11.91
N ARG A 131 1.97 23.74 -13.16
CA ARG A 131 1.11 24.39 -14.14
C ARG A 131 -0.37 24.34 -13.74
N GLU A 132 -0.87 23.19 -13.31
CA GLU A 132 -2.26 23.05 -12.86
C GLU A 132 -2.53 23.91 -11.62
N VAL A 133 -1.61 23.93 -10.66
CA VAL A 133 -1.72 24.80 -9.47
C VAL A 133 -1.71 26.28 -9.89
N TYR A 134 -0.83 26.67 -10.81
CA TYR A 134 -0.77 28.04 -11.33
C TYR A 134 -2.08 28.46 -12.02
N GLU A 135 -2.65 27.60 -12.87
CA GLU A 135 -3.92 27.85 -13.55
C GLU A 135 -5.08 27.98 -12.55
N LEU A 136 -5.13 27.11 -11.54
CA LEU A 136 -6.11 27.18 -10.45
C LEU A 136 -5.95 28.47 -9.62
N CYS A 137 -4.73 28.85 -9.28
CA CYS A 137 -4.46 30.10 -8.56
C CYS A 137 -4.97 31.31 -9.35
N ARG A 138 -4.77 31.34 -10.68
CA ARG A 138 -5.32 32.39 -11.54
C ARG A 138 -6.85 32.37 -11.58
N GLN A 139 -7.47 31.20 -11.75
CA GLN A 139 -8.92 31.06 -11.81
C GLN A 139 -9.60 31.54 -10.53
N TYR A 140 -9.06 31.18 -9.38
CA TYR A 140 -9.63 31.50 -8.06
C TYR A 140 -9.04 32.77 -7.42
N LYS A 141 -8.24 33.54 -8.16
CA LYS A 141 -7.58 34.77 -7.68
C LYS A 141 -6.79 34.56 -6.38
N ARG A 142 -6.01 33.47 -6.30
CA ARG A 142 -5.12 33.14 -5.17
C ARG A 142 -3.67 33.45 -5.54
N ASN A 143 -2.86 33.78 -4.53
CA ASN A 143 -1.43 34.00 -4.69
C ASN A 143 -0.74 32.64 -4.87
N PHE A 144 -0.04 32.48 -5.99
CA PHE A 144 0.60 31.22 -6.34
C PHE A 144 1.77 30.89 -5.41
N GLU A 145 2.61 31.86 -5.08
CA GLU A 145 3.77 31.74 -4.19
C GLU A 145 3.35 31.37 -2.76
N GLU A 146 2.29 31.97 -2.23
CA GLU A 146 1.72 31.57 -0.94
C GLU A 146 1.14 30.15 -0.98
N THR A 147 0.49 29.78 -2.09
CA THR A 147 -0.07 28.43 -2.28
C THR A 147 1.04 27.40 -2.37
N LYS A 148 2.14 27.71 -3.05
CA LYS A 148 3.35 26.87 -3.16
C LYS A 148 3.98 26.63 -1.79
N VAL A 149 4.18 27.69 -1.00
CA VAL A 149 4.71 27.58 0.37
C VAL A 149 3.81 26.74 1.29
N TRP A 150 2.48 26.87 1.15
CA TRP A 150 1.52 26.07 1.90
C TRP A 150 1.53 24.59 1.47
N TYR A 151 1.54 24.33 0.15
CA TYR A 151 1.50 22.99 -0.44
C TYR A 151 2.79 22.20 -0.15
N ASP A 152 3.95 22.84 -0.30
CA ASP A 152 5.25 22.22 0.02
C ASP A 152 5.47 22.06 1.54
N GLY A 153 4.55 22.55 2.37
CA GLY A 153 4.61 22.42 3.83
C GLY A 153 5.66 23.31 4.51
N TYR A 154 6.17 24.35 3.83
CA TYR A 154 7.25 25.22 4.33
C TYR A 154 6.79 26.41 5.18
N ARG A 155 5.58 26.37 5.76
CA ARG A 155 5.25 27.22 6.93
C ARG A 155 5.58 26.48 8.23
N LEU A 156 6.86 26.43 8.57
CA LEU A 156 7.29 26.41 9.98
C LEU A 156 7.06 27.83 10.51
N THR A 157 5.85 28.16 10.94
CA THR A 157 5.66 29.37 11.73
C THR A 157 6.49 29.23 12.99
N LYS A 158 7.45 30.15 13.17
CA LYS A 158 8.08 30.43 14.46
C LYS A 158 6.97 30.88 15.42
N SER A 159 6.33 29.92 16.06
CA SER A 159 5.54 30.13 17.26
C SER A 159 5.77 28.89 18.12
N GLU A 160 6.52 29.09 19.20
CA GLU A 160 6.55 28.19 20.34
C GLU A 160 5.10 28.01 20.81
N ASP A 161 4.44 26.98 20.31
CA ASP A 161 3.48 26.17 21.06
C ASP A 161 2.92 25.07 20.14
N SER A 162 3.43 23.86 20.40
CA SER A 162 2.79 22.56 20.21
C SER A 162 1.94 22.29 18.94
N MET A 163 2.60 21.94 17.83
CA MET A 163 2.04 20.96 16.88
C MET A 163 3.12 20.04 16.26
N PRO A 164 3.37 18.84 16.83
CA PRO A 164 4.22 17.82 16.20
C PRO A 164 3.47 16.90 15.22
N GLN A 165 2.26 17.26 14.73
CA GLN A 165 1.37 16.27 14.09
C GLN A 165 1.12 16.46 12.58
N MET A 166 1.42 17.60 11.96
CA MET A 166 1.00 17.83 10.56
C MET A 166 1.93 17.20 9.50
N ARG A 167 3.16 16.80 9.85
CA ARG A 167 4.04 16.04 8.92
C ARG A 167 3.60 14.60 8.71
N ARG A 168 2.71 14.08 9.56
CA ARG A 168 2.40 12.65 9.62
C ARG A 168 1.22 12.21 8.73
N TYR A 169 0.57 13.16 8.05
CA TYR A 169 -0.67 12.91 7.29
C TYR A 169 -0.53 13.06 5.77
N PHE A 170 0.64 13.48 5.26
CA PHE A 170 0.88 13.66 3.82
C PHE A 170 1.71 12.54 3.18
N GLU A 171 1.92 11.42 3.87
CA GLU A 171 2.63 10.27 3.30
C GLU A 171 1.61 9.26 2.80
N MET A 172 0.98 9.48 1.63
CA MET A 172 0.49 8.32 0.88
C MET A 172 1.73 7.61 0.33
N ALA A 173 1.98 6.41 0.85
CA ALA A 173 2.97 5.48 0.35
C ALA A 173 2.27 4.57 -0.66
N ILE A 174 2.65 4.72 -1.92
CA ILE A 174 2.32 3.80 -2.99
C ILE A 174 3.48 2.83 -3.12
N ILE A 175 3.16 1.54 -3.09
CA ILE A 175 4.14 0.49 -3.06
C ILE A 175 3.94 -0.38 -4.29
N ILE A 176 5.01 -0.55 -5.06
CA ILE A 176 5.05 -1.40 -6.23
C ILE A 176 6.03 -2.55 -5.96
N VAL A 177 5.53 -3.79 -6.05
CA VAL A 177 6.33 -5.04 -6.11
C VAL A 177 6.37 -5.52 -7.53
#